data_AF-A0A402DD33-F1
#
_entry.id   AF-A0A402DD33-F1
#
_cell.length_a   1.000
_cell.length_b   1.000
_cell.length_c   1.000
_cell.angle_alpha   90.00
_cell.angle_beta   90.00
_cell.angle_gamma   90.00
#
_symmetry.space_group_name_H-M   'P 1'
#
loop_
_entity.id
_entity.type
_entity.pdbx_description
1 polymer ?
#
loop_
_entity_poly.entity_id
_entity_poly.type
_entity_poly.pdbx_seq_one_letter_code
_entity_poly.pdbx_strand_id
1 'polypeptide(L)'
;MINVEQVGGQCNPAIRESALQIVHSTPGRLRVRLAWLRCYPSLHEPLSTSILSLAAVREVRLTPAINSIVVCYDPQGITEKAFQEKFCQLLQQLTPVHGLWCCEAGNW
;
A
#
# COMPACT_ATOMS: atom_id res chain seq x y z
N MET A 1 -11.53 25.88 39.25
CA MET A 1 -10.80 24.59 39.25
C MET A 1 -10.78 24.12 37.81
N ILE A 2 -9.57 23.88 37.32
CA ILE A 2 -9.14 23.89 35.92
C ILE A 2 -9.96 23.01 34.96
N ASN A 3 -10.29 23.61 33.82
CA ASN A 3 -11.08 23.10 32.71
C ASN A 3 -10.46 21.86 32.06
N VAL A 4 -11.36 20.97 31.63
CA VAL A 4 -11.09 19.87 30.69
C VAL A 4 -10.63 20.48 29.37
N GLU A 5 -9.34 20.35 29.03
CA GLU A 5 -8.88 20.57 27.67
C GLU A 5 -9.35 19.42 26.78
N GLN A 6 -10.51 19.65 26.16
CA GLN A 6 -10.91 18.97 24.94
C GLN A 6 -9.85 19.30 23.87
N VAL A 7 -8.88 18.41 23.67
CA VAL A 7 -8.03 18.44 22.48
C VAL A 7 -8.91 18.04 21.30
N GLY A 8 -9.56 19.06 20.73
CA GLY A 8 -10.24 19.00 19.45
C GLY A 8 -9.22 18.79 18.33
N GLY A 9 -8.78 17.55 18.15
CA GLY A 9 -8.18 17.12 16.90
C GLY A 9 -9.30 16.89 15.91
N GLN A 10 -9.72 17.93 15.19
CA GLN A 10 -10.56 17.74 14.00
C GLN A 10 -9.79 16.83 13.03
N CYS A 11 -10.22 15.58 12.91
CA CYS A 11 -9.79 14.68 11.85
C CYS A 11 -10.07 15.37 10.52
N ASN A 12 -9.04 15.93 9.89
CA ASN A 12 -9.14 16.44 8.55
C ASN A 12 -9.54 15.27 7.64
N PRO A 13 -10.73 15.27 7.00
CA PRO A 13 -11.20 14.13 6.21
C PRO A 13 -10.41 13.91 4.91
N ALA A 14 -9.36 14.72 4.67
CA ALA A 14 -8.47 14.63 3.52
C ALA A 14 -7.46 13.46 3.58
N ILE A 15 -7.23 12.81 4.73
CA ILE A 15 -6.37 11.61 4.84
C ILE A 15 -7.10 10.34 4.34
N ARG A 16 -7.96 10.49 3.33
CA ARG A 16 -8.55 9.38 2.55
C ARG A 16 -8.00 9.33 1.13
N GLU A 17 -7.04 10.19 0.77
CA GLU A 17 -6.31 10.12 -0.49
C GLU A 17 -5.30 8.96 -0.46
N SER A 18 -5.87 7.77 -0.61
CA SER A 18 -5.30 6.59 -1.23
C SER A 18 -3.96 6.11 -0.65
N ALA A 19 -4.06 5.37 0.45
CA ALA A 19 -3.00 4.48 0.96
C ALA A 19 -2.35 3.63 -0.16
N LEU A 20 -3.09 3.37 -1.24
CA LEU A 20 -2.68 2.69 -2.46
C LEU A 20 -3.00 3.55 -3.69
N GLN A 21 -1.99 3.84 -4.51
CA GLN A 21 -2.13 4.45 -5.83
C GLN A 21 -1.55 3.52 -6.90
N ILE A 22 -2.32 3.21 -7.95
CA ILE A 22 -1.77 2.53 -9.14
C ILE A 22 -1.04 3.58 -9.97
N VAL A 23 0.28 3.46 -10.08
CA VAL A 23 1.13 4.40 -10.84
C VAL A 23 1.14 4.02 -12.31
N HIS A 24 1.24 2.72 -12.59
CA HIS A 24 1.26 2.19 -13.94
C HIS A 24 0.76 0.75 -13.93
N SER A 25 0.01 0.38 -14.96
CA SER A 25 -0.45 -0.98 -15.15
C SER A 25 -0.42 -1.30 -16.63
N THR A 26 0.19 -2.45 -16.94
CA THR A 26 0.31 -3.02 -18.27
C THR A 26 0.24 -4.54 -18.14
N PRO A 27 -0.16 -5.27 -19.19
CA PRO A 27 -0.14 -6.73 -19.17
C PRO A 27 1.21 -7.28 -18.68
N GLY A 28 1.17 -8.00 -17.56
CA GLY A 28 2.33 -8.65 -16.94
C GLY A 28 3.11 -7.78 -15.95
N ARG A 29 2.76 -6.50 -15.77
CA ARG A 29 3.46 -5.61 -14.84
C ARG A 29 2.54 -4.57 -14.21
N LEU A 30 2.47 -4.58 -12.88
CA LEU A 30 1.78 -3.59 -12.07
C LEU A 30 2.79 -2.80 -11.22
N ARG A 31 2.74 -1.47 -11.26
CA ARG A 31 3.48 -0.60 -10.35
C ARG A 31 2.51 0.20 -9.51
N VAL A 32 2.66 0.12 -8.20
CA VAL A 32 1.85 0.86 -7.24
C VAL A 32 2.73 1.67 -6.30
N ARG A 33 2.13 2.73 -5.73
CA ARG A 33 2.68 3.49 -4.62
C ARG A 33 1.85 3.19 -3.37
N LEU A 34 2.53 2.84 -2.28
CA LEU A 34 1.95 2.63 -0.96
C LEU A 34 2.51 3.67 0.01
N ALA A 35 1.71 4.66 0.39
CA ALA A 35 2.18 5.81 1.17
C ALA A 35 2.87 5.42 2.49
N TRP A 36 2.42 4.31 3.08
CA TRP A 36 2.89 3.80 4.36
C TRP A 36 4.11 2.88 4.26
N LEU A 37 4.55 2.45 3.06
CA LEU A 37 5.57 1.41 2.91
C LEU A 37 6.87 1.73 3.66
N ARG A 38 7.39 2.96 3.54
CA ARG A 38 8.61 3.40 4.24
C ARG A 38 8.48 3.38 5.77
N CYS A 39 7.28 3.55 6.30
CA CYS A 39 7.03 3.68 7.74
C CYS A 39 6.91 2.32 8.43
N TYR A 40 6.68 1.24 7.67
CA TYR A 40 6.49 -0.11 8.21
C TYR A 40 7.48 -1.12 7.62
N PRO A 41 8.79 -1.03 7.92
CA PRO A 41 9.79 -2.02 7.50
C PRO A 41 9.44 -3.46 7.91
N SER A 42 8.82 -3.64 9.07
CA SER A 42 8.36 -4.94 9.56
C SER A 42 7.30 -5.60 8.68
N LEU A 43 6.60 -4.84 7.84
CA LEU A 43 5.61 -5.36 6.90
C LEU A 43 6.20 -5.70 5.53
N HIS A 44 7.47 -5.38 5.24
CA HIS A 44 8.04 -5.58 3.89
C HIS A 44 8.10 -7.04 3.48
N GLU A 45 8.64 -7.91 4.34
CA GLU A 45 8.73 -9.35 4.08
C GLU A 45 7.32 -9.99 4.04
N PRO A 46 6.44 -9.80 5.04
CA PRO A 46 5.07 -10.33 4.97
C PRO A 46 4.33 -9.89 3.70
N LEU A 47 4.44 -8.62 3.33
CA LEU A 47 3.82 -8.07 2.13
C LEU A 47 4.35 -8.74 0.85
N SER A 48 5.68 -8.83 0.72
CA SER A 48 6.30 -9.46 -0.45
C SER A 48 5.90 -10.93 -0.56
N THR A 49 5.94 -11.67 0.55
CA THR A 49 5.56 -13.09 0.62
C THR A 49 4.08 -13.28 0.27
N SER A 50 3.18 -12.46 0.80
CA SER A 50 1.76 -12.53 0.47
C SER A 50 1.50 -12.23 -1.01
N ILE A 51 2.15 -11.21 -1.60
CA ILE A 51 1.99 -10.92 -3.04
C ILE A 51 2.56 -12.06 -3.89
N LEU A 52 3.74 -12.61 -3.54
CA LEU A 52 4.35 -13.74 -4.25
C LEU A 52 3.50 -15.02 -4.16
N SER A 53 2.69 -15.18 -3.12
CA SER A 53 1.79 -16.33 -2.97
C SER A 53 0.62 -16.35 -3.96
N LEU A 54 0.35 -15.23 -4.65
CA LEU A 54 -0.63 -15.19 -5.73
C LEU A 54 -0.11 -16.03 -6.90
N ALA A 55 -0.85 -17.06 -7.31
CA ALA A 55 -0.42 -18.02 -8.34
C ALA A 55 0.04 -17.39 -9.68
N ALA A 56 -0.45 -16.20 -10.02
CA ALA A 56 -0.08 -15.49 -11.23
C ALA A 56 1.20 -14.65 -11.10
N VAL A 57 1.72 -14.41 -9.89
CA VAL A 57 2.87 -13.54 -9.65
C VAL A 57 4.18 -14.30 -9.83
N ARG A 58 5.12 -13.67 -10.53
CA ARG A 58 6.45 -14.21 -10.83
C ARG A 58 7.56 -13.50 -10.05
N GLU A 59 7.38 -12.21 -9.80
CA GLU A 59 8.37 -11.38 -9.10
C GLU A 59 7.68 -10.24 -8.36
N VAL A 60 8.25 -9.88 -7.20
CA VAL A 60 7.85 -8.71 -6.43
C VAL A 60 9.10 -7.94 -6.06
N ARG A 61 9.10 -6.64 -6.35
CA ARG A 61 10.16 -5.71 -5.96
C ARG A 61 9.57 -4.58 -5.14
N LEU A 62 9.96 -4.52 -3.86
CA LEU A 62 9.67 -3.39 -2.97
C LEU A 62 10.79 -2.36 -3.09
N THR A 63 10.44 -1.08 -3.13
CA THR A 63 11.40 0.03 -3.05
C THR A 63 10.90 1.06 -2.03
N PRO A 64 11.18 0.82 -0.73
CA PRO A 64 10.62 1.63 0.37
C PRO A 64 11.01 3.10 0.29
N ALA A 65 12.22 3.42 -0.18
CA ALA A 65 12.70 4.80 -0.31
C ALA A 65 11.78 5.71 -1.15
N ILE A 66 11.04 5.13 -2.09
CA ILE A 66 10.08 5.85 -2.95
C ILE A 66 8.64 5.32 -2.79
N ASN A 67 8.36 4.59 -1.71
CA ASN A 67 7.04 4.01 -1.44
C ASN A 67 6.48 3.17 -2.60
N SER A 68 7.33 2.52 -3.41
CA SER A 68 6.91 1.85 -4.64
C SER A 68 6.96 0.34 -4.50
N ILE A 69 6.00 -0.34 -5.12
CA ILE A 69 6.04 -1.79 -5.36
C ILE A 69 5.88 -2.02 -6.87
N VAL A 70 6.70 -2.91 -7.41
CA VAL A 70 6.55 -3.44 -8.76
C VAL A 70 6.24 -4.93 -8.63
N VAL A 71 5.20 -5.37 -9.33
CA VAL A 71 4.79 -6.78 -9.38
C VAL A 71 4.79 -7.22 -10.83
N CYS A 72 5.54 -8.27 -11.12
CA CYS A 72 5.52 -8.95 -12.41
C CYS A 72 4.61 -10.18 -12.29
N TYR A 73 3.64 -10.30 -13.19
CA TYR A 73 2.68 -11.41 -13.20
C TYR A 73 2.58 -12.03 -14.58
N ASP A 74 1.93 -13.19 -14.69
CA ASP A 74 1.71 -13.87 -15.96
C ASP A 74 0.47 -13.31 -16.68
N PRO A 75 0.64 -12.54 -17.78
CA PRO A 75 -0.49 -11.99 -18.51
C PRO A 75 -1.27 -13.04 -19.31
N GLN A 76 -0.77 -14.26 -19.48
CA GLN A 76 -1.50 -15.35 -20.13
C GLN A 76 -2.50 -16.02 -19.19
N GLY A 77 -2.22 -16.00 -17.88
CA GLY A 77 -3.06 -16.63 -16.86
C GLY A 77 -4.08 -15.70 -16.21
N ILE A 78 -3.88 -14.38 -16.26
CA ILE A 78 -4.80 -13.40 -15.67
C ILE A 78 -4.80 -12.09 -16.46
N THR A 79 -5.98 -11.49 -16.63
CA THR A 79 -6.11 -10.17 -17.24
C THR A 79 -5.61 -9.07 -16.30
N GLU A 80 -5.20 -7.94 -16.87
CA GLU A 80 -4.74 -6.78 -16.10
C GLU A 80 -5.76 -6.33 -15.04
N LYS A 81 -7.03 -6.18 -15.43
CA LYS A 81 -8.10 -5.75 -14.52
C LYS A 81 -8.31 -6.75 -13.36
N ALA A 82 -8.37 -8.05 -13.67
CA ALA A 82 -8.56 -9.08 -12.66
C ALA A 82 -7.36 -9.15 -11.70
N PHE A 83 -6.14 -8.90 -12.19
CA PHE A 83 -4.96 -8.82 -11.36
C PHE A 83 -5.00 -7.63 -10.42
N GLN A 84 -5.35 -6.44 -10.93
CA GLN A 84 -5.53 -5.23 -10.11
C GLN A 84 -6.55 -5.46 -8.99
N GLU A 85 -7.70 -6.05 -9.31
CA GLU A 85 -8.76 -6.34 -8.32
C GLU A 85 -8.25 -7.27 -7.21
N LYS A 86 -7.61 -8.39 -7.56
CA LYS A 86 -7.01 -9.32 -6.58
C LYS A 86 -5.92 -8.65 -5.74
N PHE A 87 -5.07 -7.85 -6.38
CA PHE A 87 -3.99 -7.14 -5.70
C PHE A 87 -4.54 -6.12 -4.69
N CYS A 88 -5.56 -5.34 -5.07
CA CYS A 88 -6.24 -4.40 -4.19
C CYS A 88 -6.89 -5.12 -3.00
N GLN A 89 -7.56 -6.26 -3.22
CA GLN A 89 -8.15 -7.07 -2.16
C GLN A 89 -7.10 -7.58 -1.17
N LEU A 90 -5.97 -8.10 -1.67
CA LEU A 90 -4.85 -8.54 -0.83
C LEU A 90 -4.31 -7.39 0.03
N LEU A 91 -4.11 -6.21 -0.58
CA LEU A 91 -3.59 -5.06 0.15
C LEU A 91 -4.56 -4.55 1.22
N GLN A 92 -5.87 -4.63 1.01
CA GLN A 92 -6.85 -4.27 2.04
C GLN A 92 -6.70 -5.12 3.31
N GLN A 93 -6.28 -6.37 3.19
CA GLN A 93 -6.06 -7.28 4.32
C GLN A 93 -4.74 -7.01 5.06
N LEU A 94 -3.74 -6.47 4.37
CA LEU A 94 -2.39 -6.23 4.90
C LEU A 94 -2.16 -4.76 5.30
N THR A 95 -3.04 -3.85 4.89
CA THR A 95 -2.89 -2.42 5.20
C THR A 95 -3.21 -2.17 6.66
N PRO A 96 -2.29 -1.57 7.44
CA PRO A 96 -2.55 -1.25 8.83
C PRO A 96 -3.65 -0.18 8.95
N VAL A 97 -4.79 -0.56 9.53
CA VAL A 97 -6.00 0.28 9.68
C VAL A 97 -5.73 1.57 10.47
N HIS A 98 -4.73 1.54 11.36
CA HIS A 98 -4.36 2.64 12.25
C HIS A 98 -3.02 3.30 11.89
N GLY A 99 -2.33 2.81 10.85
CA GLY A 99 -0.94 3.18 10.55
C GLY A 99 -0.77 4.36 9.59
N LEU A 100 -1.86 4.89 9.04
CA LEU A 100 -1.81 6.00 8.08
C LEU A 100 -1.48 7.35 8.73
N TRP A 101 -1.50 7.45 10.06
CA TRP A 101 -1.21 8.68 10.80
C TRP A 101 0.28 8.90 11.14
N CYS A 102 1.12 7.86 11.16
CA CYS A 102 2.52 7.99 11.59
C CYS A 102 3.47 8.54 10.50
N CYS A 103 3.02 8.64 9.25
CA CYS A 103 3.88 8.95 8.11
C CYS A 103 3.94 10.45 7.74
N GLU A 104 3.10 11.32 8.31
CA GLU A 104 3.10 12.77 7.99
C GLU A 104 4.21 13.55 8.73
N ALA A 105 4.89 12.95 9.71
CA ALA A 105 6.02 13.58 10.41
C ALA A 105 7.35 13.34 9.68
N GLY A 106 7.50 13.86 8.46
CA GLY A 106 8.70 13.65 7.67
C GLY A 106 8.80 14.52 6.43
N ASN A 107 8.85 15.83 6.64
CA ASN A 107 9.13 16.85 5.64
C ASN A 107 10.55 16.67 5.06
N TRP A 108 10.71 15.93 3.95
CA TRP A 108 11.90 15.95 3.08
C TRP A 108 11.54 15.53 1.65
#